data_AF-A0A1W6WDP9-F1
#
_entry.id   AF-A0A1W6WDP9-F1
#
_cell.length_a   1.000
_cell.length_b   1.000
_cell.length_c   1.000
_cell.angle_alpha   90.00
_cell.angle_beta   90.00
_cell.angle_gamma   90.00
#
_symmetry.space_group_name_H-M   'P 1'
#
loop_
_entity.id
_entity.type
_entity.pdbx_description
1 polymer ?
#
loop_
_entity_poly.entity_id
_entity_poly.type
_entity_poly.pdbx_seq_one_letter_code
_entity_poly.pdbx_strand_id
1 'polypeptide(L)'
;MIKPIADLLTEPGQSRYALCVGVSKRAREIAEEAEKNHIVLDEQPVEIAVQELTEHKYHIVESNRNEDEEADEAKVQQLEEQRNAEIAAAEENAKVSSEAWNEENAEQPEE
;
A
#
# COMPACT_ATOMS: atom_id res chain seq x y z
N MET A 1 11.68 -18.95 21.81
CA MET A 1 12.93 -19.07 21.01
C MET A 1 12.63 -19.96 19.84
N ILE A 2 12.56 -19.39 18.64
CA ILE A 2 12.24 -20.13 17.42
C ILE A 2 13.39 -21.11 17.15
N LYS A 3 13.08 -22.40 17.02
CA LYS A 3 14.09 -23.44 16.66
C LYS A 3 14.75 -23.08 15.32
N PRO A 4 15.94 -23.60 14.98
CA PRO A 4 16.48 -23.45 13.63
C PRO A 4 15.61 -24.25 12.66
N ILE A 5 14.53 -23.61 12.22
CA ILE A 5 13.44 -24.19 11.45
C ILE A 5 13.40 -23.58 10.05
N ALA A 6 14.26 -22.61 9.77
CA ALA A 6 14.35 -21.93 8.47
C ALA A 6 14.47 -22.95 7.34
N ASP A 7 15.34 -23.97 7.49
CA ASP A 7 15.52 -25.02 6.48
C ASP A 7 14.29 -25.93 6.30
N LEU A 8 13.38 -25.96 7.28
CA LEU A 8 12.11 -26.70 7.22
C LEU A 8 10.97 -25.85 6.65
N LEU A 9 11.08 -24.52 6.71
CA LEU A 9 10.08 -23.58 6.21
C LEU A 9 10.38 -23.07 4.80
N THR A 10 11.63 -23.13 4.36
CA THR A 10 12.01 -22.76 2.99
C THR A 10 11.86 -23.93 2.03
N GLU A 11 11.22 -23.68 0.90
CA GLU A 11 11.20 -24.62 -0.22
C GLU A 11 12.57 -24.67 -0.93
N PRO A 12 12.90 -25.78 -1.63
CA PRO A 12 14.13 -25.87 -2.41
C PRO A 12 14.20 -24.76 -3.48
N GLY A 13 15.23 -23.91 -3.39
CA GLY A 13 15.42 -22.78 -4.30
C GLY A 13 14.86 -21.45 -3.78
N GLN A 14 14.17 -21.45 -2.65
CA GLN A 14 13.67 -20.25 -2.00
C GLN A 14 14.78 -19.54 -1.20
N SER A 15 14.84 -18.22 -1.31
CA SER A 15 15.69 -17.35 -0.52
C SER A 15 15.25 -17.26 0.93
N ARG A 16 16.17 -17.58 1.84
CA ARG A 16 15.95 -17.37 3.29
C ARG A 16 15.66 -15.91 3.65
N TYR A 17 16.15 -14.97 2.85
CA TYR A 17 15.85 -13.56 3.07
C TYR A 17 14.39 -13.25 2.76
N ALA A 18 13.83 -13.85 1.71
CA ALA A 18 12.42 -13.69 1.42
C ALA A 18 11.55 -14.33 2.51
N LEU A 19 11.94 -15.49 3.07
CA LEU A 19 11.28 -16.05 4.25
C LEU A 19 11.24 -15.02 5.39
N CYS A 20 12.38 -14.44 5.75
CA CYS A 20 12.48 -13.47 6.85
C CYS A 20 11.61 -12.23 6.60
N VAL A 21 11.67 -11.68 5.37
CA VAL A 21 10.87 -10.52 4.98
C VAL A 21 9.38 -10.85 4.97
N GLY A 22 8.97 -11.98 4.40
CA GLY A 22 7.58 -12.40 4.34
C GLY A 22 6.98 -12.65 5.72
N VAL A 23 7.69 -13.36 6.60
CA VAL A 23 7.27 -13.53 8.00
C VAL A 23 7.18 -12.18 8.73
N SER A 24 8.14 -11.27 8.50
CA SER A 24 8.13 -9.95 9.12
C SER A 24 6.95 -9.09 8.65
N LYS A 25 6.58 -9.15 7.37
CA LYS A 25 5.40 -8.48 6.82
C LYS A 25 4.13 -9.00 7.49
N ARG A 26 3.96 -10.33 7.51
CA ARG A 26 2.79 -10.95 8.13
C ARG A 26 2.68 -10.63 9.63
N ALA A 27 3.79 -10.63 10.35
CA ALA A 27 3.82 -10.25 11.76
C ALA A 27 3.37 -8.81 12.00
N ARG A 28 3.68 -7.87 11.10
CA ARG A 28 3.19 -6.48 11.19
C ARG A 28 1.69 -6.41 10.94
N GLU A 29 1.17 -7.11 9.93
CA GLU A 29 -0.28 -7.18 9.67
C GLU A 29 -1.05 -7.70 10.89
N ILE A 30 -0.56 -8.77 11.53
CA ILE A 30 -1.16 -9.33 12.75
C ILE A 30 -1.16 -8.29 13.89
N ALA A 31 -0.06 -7.57 14.07
CA ALA A 31 0.04 -6.54 15.10
C ALA A 31 -0.91 -5.35 14.83
N GLU A 32 -0.95 -4.86 13.59
CA GLU A 32 -1.83 -3.77 13.15
C GLU A 32 -3.31 -4.15 13.29
N GLU A 33 -3.68 -5.38 12.92
CA GLU A 33 -5.05 -5.89 13.05
C GLU A 33 -5.45 -6.02 14.53
N ALA A 34 -4.56 -6.52 15.38
CA ALA A 34 -4.80 -6.58 16.82
C ALA A 34 -4.96 -5.19 17.44
N GLU A 35 -4.12 -4.23 17.07
CA GLU A 35 -4.22 -2.84 17.54
C GLU A 35 -5.54 -2.19 17.11
N LYS A 36 -5.91 -2.32 15.83
CA LYS A 36 -7.15 -1.79 15.26
C LYS A 36 -8.39 -2.36 15.95
N ASN A 37 -8.35 -3.63 16.31
CA ASN A 37 -9.46 -4.32 16.97
C ASN A 37 -9.39 -4.23 18.51
N HIS A 38 -8.39 -3.55 19.07
CA HIS A 38 -8.10 -3.48 20.50
C HIS A 38 -7.99 -4.85 21.18
N ILE A 39 -7.42 -5.82 20.46
CA ILE A 39 -7.20 -7.20 20.93
C ILE A 39 -5.79 -7.27 21.53
N VAL A 40 -5.69 -7.84 22.73
CA VAL A 40 -4.39 -8.19 23.34
C VAL A 40 -3.97 -9.56 22.81
N LEU A 41 -2.78 -9.63 22.23
CA LEU A 41 -2.20 -10.89 21.75
C LEU A 41 -1.47 -11.61 22.89
N ASP A 42 -1.78 -12.89 23.08
CA ASP A 42 -1.10 -13.75 24.06
C ASP A 42 0.31 -14.16 23.59
N GLU A 43 0.48 -14.32 22.27
CA GLU A 43 1.71 -14.74 21.62
C GLU A 43 2.33 -13.58 20.83
N GLN A 44 3.65 -13.64 20.60
CA GLN A 44 4.32 -12.61 19.80
C GLN A 44 3.84 -12.69 18.34
N PRO A 45 3.60 -11.56 17.64
CA PRO A 45 3.11 -11.56 16.26
C PRO A 45 3.98 -12.38 15.29
N VAL A 46 5.30 -12.41 15.53
CA VAL A 46 6.26 -13.20 14.73
C VAL A 46 6.06 -14.71 14.93
N GLU A 47 5.71 -15.14 16.15
CA GLU A 47 5.44 -16.54 16.46
C GLU A 47 4.14 -17.01 15.80
N ILE A 48 3.09 -16.18 15.90
CA ILE A 48 1.81 -16.40 15.20
C ILE A 48 2.05 -16.48 13.69
N ALA A 49 2.80 -15.55 13.10
CA ALA A 49 3.10 -15.57 11.66
C ALA A 49 3.81 -16.87 11.23
N VAL A 50 4.82 -17.32 11.98
CA VAL A 50 5.49 -18.59 11.68
C VAL A 50 4.53 -19.78 11.79
N GLN A 51 3.64 -19.77 12.78
CA GLN A 51 2.64 -20.83 12.92
C GLN A 51 1.64 -20.83 11.75
N GLU A 52 1.12 -19.66 11.37
CA GLU A 52 0.25 -19.52 10.21
C GLU A 52 0.91 -19.99 8.91
N LEU A 53 2.23 -19.80 8.78
CA LEU A 53 3.01 -20.32 7.65
C LEU A 53 3.08 -21.86 7.67
N THR A 54 3.35 -22.45 8.84
CA THR A 54 3.37 -23.93 8.98
C THR A 54 2.00 -24.57 8.77
N GLU A 55 0.94 -23.84 9.07
CA GLU A 55 -0.45 -24.25 8.84
C GLU A 55 -0.94 -23.95 7.42
N HIS A 56 -0.06 -23.44 6.55
CA HIS A 56 -0.36 -23.07 5.16
C HIS A 56 -1.50 -22.05 5.00
N LYS A 57 -1.72 -21.17 5.99
CA LYS A 57 -2.72 -20.09 5.88
C LYS A 57 -2.29 -18.99 4.91
N TYR A 58 -0.99 -18.85 4.68
CA TYR A 58 -0.41 -17.99 3.65
C TYR A 58 0.85 -18.63 3.07
N HIS A 59 1.34 -18.09 1.97
CA HIS A 59 2.59 -18.50 1.34
C HIS A 59 3.42 -17.27 0.96
N ILE A 60 4.73 -17.44 0.86
CA ILE A 60 5.66 -16.36 0.53
C ILE A 60 6.06 -16.50 -0.93
N VAL A 61 5.64 -15.53 -1.74
CA VAL A 61 6.05 -15.41 -3.14
C VAL A 61 7.25 -14.48 -3.21
N GLU A 62 8.33 -14.96 -3.81
CA GLU A 62 9.48 -14.13 -4.11
C GLU A 62 9.23 -13.40 -5.42
N SER A 63 9.20 -12.08 -5.36
CA SER A 63 9.17 -11.30 -6.57
C SER A 63 10.56 -11.24 -7.23
N ASN A 64 10.57 -11.32 -8.55
CA ASN A 64 11.76 -11.05 -9.34
C ASN A 64 11.99 -9.54 -9.36
N ARG A 65 13.06 -9.08 -8.71
CA ARG A 65 13.37 -7.65 -8.52
C ARG A 65 13.26 -6.79 -9.78
N ASN A 66 13.53 -7.37 -10.95
CA ASN A 66 13.47 -6.66 -12.24
C ASN A 66 12.04 -6.37 -12.72
N GLU A 67 11.06 -7.22 -12.38
CA GLU A 67 9.65 -7.04 -12.78
C GLU A 67 8.91 -6.07 -11.84
N ASP A 68 9.30 -6.03 -10.57
CA ASP A 68 8.74 -5.10 -9.59
C ASP A 68 9.16 -3.65 -9.85
N GLU A 69 10.41 -3.41 -10.28
CA GLU A 69 10.91 -2.06 -10.59
C GLU A 69 10.07 -1.39 -11.69
N GLU A 70 9.74 -2.12 -12.75
CA GLU A 70 8.92 -1.62 -13.87
C GLU A 70 7.46 -1.36 -13.43
N ALA A 71 6.91 -2.19 -12.54
CA ALA A 71 5.57 -2.03 -12.00
C ALA A 71 5.46 -0.85 -11.01
N ASP A 72 6.47 -0.63 -10.19
CA ASP A 72 6.54 0.51 -9.26
C ASP A 72 6.72 1.83 -10.01
N GLU A 73 7.57 1.86 -11.05
CA GLU A 73 7.73 3.02 -11.94
C GLU A 73 6.42 3.37 -12.66
N ALA A 74 5.68 2.37 -13.15
CA ALA A 74 4.39 2.58 -13.80
C ALA A 74 3.33 3.15 -12.84
N LYS A 75 3.28 2.70 -11.57
CA LYS A 75 2.37 3.26 -10.57
C LYS A 75 2.68 4.72 -10.26
N VAL A 76 3.96 5.08 -10.18
CA VAL A 76 4.39 6.46 -9.96
C VAL A 76 3.93 7.35 -11.11
N GLN A 77 4.13 6.93 -12.35
CA GLN A 77 3.67 7.67 -13.54
C GLN A 77 2.15 7.87 -13.54
N GLN A 78 1.37 6.82 -13.26
CA GLN A 78 -0.09 6.92 -13.19
C GLN A 78 -0.57 7.89 -12.11
N LEU A 79 0.07 7.89 -10.93
CA LEU A 79 -0.24 8.83 -9.84
C LEU A 79 0.09 10.27 -10.22
N GLU A 80 1.21 10.50 -10.91
CA GLU A 80 1.61 11.82 -11.38
C GLU A 80 0.66 12.36 -12.47
N GLU A 81 0.25 11.51 -13.41
CA GLU A 81 -0.74 11.86 -14.42
C GLU A 81 -2.09 12.20 -13.79
N GLN A 82 -2.56 11.39 -12.83
CA GLN A 82 -3.79 11.66 -12.09
C GLN A 82 -3.72 13.00 -11.35
N ARG A 83 -2.62 13.25 -10.62
CA ARG A 83 -2.39 14.52 -9.91
C ARG A 83 -2.38 15.71 -10.88
N ASN A 84 -1.71 15.59 -12.02
CA ASN A 84 -1.61 16.66 -13.00
C ASN A 84 -2.97 16.94 -13.66
N ALA A 85 -3.76 15.90 -13.95
CA ALA A 85 -5.11 16.04 -14.47
C ALA A 85 -6.05 16.71 -13.45
N GLU A 86 -5.92 16.37 -12.17
CA GLU A 86 -6.69 16.99 -11.09
C GLU A 86 -6.35 18.47 -10.92
N ILE A 87 -5.07 18.85 -11.02
CA ILE A 87 -4.63 20.26 -11.01
C ILE A 87 -5.20 21.01 -12.21
N ALA A 88 -5.12 20.44 -13.41
CA ALA A 88 -5.66 21.08 -14.62
C ALA A 88 -7.19 21.29 -14.53
N ALA A 89 -7.92 20.29 -14.02
CA ALA A 89 -9.37 20.41 -13.79
C ALA A 89 -9.70 21.46 -12.71
N ALA A 90 -8.88 21.58 -11.67
CA ALA A 90 -9.05 22.62 -10.65
C ALA A 90 -8.82 24.03 -11.22
N GLU A 91 -7.81 24.19 -12.09
CA GLU A 91 -7.53 25.46 -12.77
C GLU A 91 -8.65 25.86 -13.75
N GLU A 92 -9.21 24.89 -14.48
CA GLU A 92 -10.34 25.11 -15.38
C GLU A 92 -11.60 25.52 -14.59
N ASN A 93 -11.92 24.80 -13.53
CA ASN A 93 -13.04 25.15 -12.64
C ASN A 93 -12.86 26.53 -11.98
N ALA A 94 -11.62 26.90 -11.63
CA ALA A 94 -11.32 28.23 -11.09
C ALA A 94 -11.54 29.33 -12.13
N LYS A 95 -11.18 29.10 -13.40
CA LYS A 95 -11.44 30.04 -14.50
C LYS A 95 -12.92 30.20 -14.79
N VAL A 96 -13.65 29.09 -14.93
CA VAL A 96 -15.11 29.11 -15.15
C VAL A 96 -15.84 29.82 -14.01
N SER A 97 -15.42 29.60 -12.76
CA SER A 97 -15.96 30.30 -11.59
C SER A 97 -15.69 31.81 -11.63
N SER A 98 -14.49 32.22 -12.06
CA SER A 98 -14.15 33.64 -12.21
C SER A 98 -14.88 34.33 -13.37
N GLU A 99 -15.14 33.61 -14.46
CA GLU A 99 -15.91 34.10 -15.61
C GLU A 99 -17.39 34.25 -15.25
N ALA A 100 -17.96 33.28 -14.53
CA ALA A 100 -19.35 33.33 -14.05
C ALA A 100 -19.61 34.51 -13.08
N TRP A 101 -18.65 34.82 -12.19
CA TRP A 101 -18.76 35.95 -11.26
C TRP A 101 -18.70 37.32 -11.97
N ASN A 102 -17.99 37.40 -13.09
CA ASN A 102 -17.90 38.63 -13.88
C ASN A 102 -19.16 38.87 -14.73
N GLU A 103 -19.80 37.81 -15.22
CA GLU A 103 -21.00 37.91 -16.06
C GLU A 103 -22.25 38.27 -15.22
N GLU A 104 -22.38 37.73 -14.00
CA GLU A 104 -23.48 38.05 -13.06
C GLU A 104 -23.43 39.51 -12.56
N ASN A 105 -22.24 40.13 -12.52
CA ASN A 105 -22.06 41.52 -12.08
C ASN A 105 -22.06 42.55 -13.23
N ALA A 106 -22.14 42.12 -14.49
CA ALA A 106 -22.15 43.01 -15.66
C ALA A 106 -23.55 43.51 -16.05
N GLU A 107 -24.63 42.96 -15.47
CA GLU A 107 -26.03 43.20 -15.87
C GLU A 107 -26.81 44.19 -14.99
N GLN A 108 -26.15 44.96 -14.12
CA GLN A 108 -26.81 46.04 -13.36
C GLN A 108 -26.54 47.40 -14.04
N PRO A 109 -27.41 47.91 -14.92
CA PRO A 109 -27.30 49.28 -15.42
C PRO A 109 -27.64 50.25 -14.28
N GLU A 110 -26.70 51.12 -13.93
CA GLU A 110 -26.91 52.22 -12.98
C GLU A 110 -28.04 53.14 -13.49
N GLU A 111 -29.11 53.28 -12.71
CA GLU A 111 -30.25 54.20 -12.92
C GLU A 111 -29.86 55.67 -12.70
#